data_AF-A0A2R6LI12-F1
#
_entry.id   AF-A0A2R6LI12-F1
#
_cell.length_a   1.000
_cell.length_b   1.000
_cell.length_c   1.000
_cell.angle_alpha   90.00
_cell.angle_beta   90.00
_cell.angle_gamma   90.00
#
_symmetry.space_group_name_H-M   'P 1'
#
loop_
_entity.id
_entity.type
_entity.pdbx_description
1 polymer ?
#
loop_
_entity_poly.entity_id
_entity_poly.type
_entity_poly.pdbx_seq_one_letter_code
_entity_poly.pdbx_strand_id
1 'polypeptide(L)'
;MYENGAVIRVDNGNAIMLEEPDFLFDNGTVVVRYIEPQGSGQSIGGTSTAVLIRAERTSSDVLVNRGRSMNVTITMRTHPERAQVWQDYYNRSINLSATDPGTTGSCTNSSVGGSETTQIECKPFNADKLAVSKVQIGVELT
;
A
#
# COMPACT_ATOMS: atom_id res chain seq x y z
N MET A 1 7.07 7.24 9.17
CA MET A 1 5.61 7.05 9.26
C MET A 1 5.25 5.70 8.68
N TYR A 2 4.18 5.08 9.16
CA TYR A 2 3.68 3.78 8.70
C TYR A 2 2.43 3.95 7.82
N GLU A 3 2.37 3.26 6.67
CA GLU A 3 1.23 3.27 5.75
C GLU A 3 1.15 1.93 5.02
N ASN A 4 0.04 1.18 5.18
CA ASN A 4 -0.18 -0.12 4.53
C ASN A 4 1.00 -1.12 4.63
N GLY A 5 1.69 -1.16 5.77
CA GLY A 5 2.82 -2.06 5.98
C GLY A 5 4.17 -1.47 5.56
N ALA A 6 4.18 -0.36 4.83
CA ALA A 6 5.39 0.35 4.48
C ALA A 6 5.81 1.33 5.58
N VAL A 7 7.12 1.50 5.77
CA VAL A 7 7.69 2.59 6.56
C VAL A 7 8.28 3.62 5.62
N ILE A 8 7.71 4.82 5.63
CA ILE A 8 8.10 5.93 4.76
C ILE A 8 8.66 7.07 5.61
N ARG A 9 9.84 7.58 5.24
CA ARG A 9 10.40 8.82 5.76
C ARG A 9 10.19 9.92 4.73
N VAL A 10 9.69 11.06 5.18
CA VAL A 10 9.57 12.29 4.38
C VAL A 10 10.49 13.34 4.97
N ASP A 11 11.29 13.99 4.13
CA ASP A 11 12.24 15.03 4.52
C ASP A 11 12.31 16.09 3.41
N ASN A 12 11.94 17.34 3.73
CA ASN A 12 11.95 18.48 2.80
C ASN A 12 11.31 18.21 1.43
N GLY A 13 10.14 17.55 1.42
CA GLY A 13 9.40 17.23 0.19
C GLY A 13 9.90 16.00 -0.57
N ASN A 14 10.96 15.34 -0.10
CA ASN A 14 11.41 14.05 -0.61
C ASN A 14 10.92 12.92 0.30
N ALA A 15 10.32 11.90 -0.28
CA ALA A 15 9.97 10.67 0.43
C ALA A 15 10.91 9.53 0.05
N ILE A 16 11.20 8.66 1.01
CA ILE A 16 11.86 7.37 0.80
C ILE A 16 11.10 6.28 1.55
N MET A 17 10.95 5.13 0.91
CA MET A 17 10.42 3.92 1.55
C MET A 17 11.59 3.19 2.19
N LEU A 18 11.64 3.21 3.53
CA LEU A 18 12.68 2.55 4.33
C LEU A 18 12.41 1.05 4.46
N GLU A 19 11.13 0.70 4.61
CA GLU A 19 10.65 -0.68 4.62
C GLU A 19 9.48 -0.77 3.65
N GLU A 20 9.58 -1.74 2.73
CA GLU A 20 8.55 -2.00 1.73
C GLU A 20 7.36 -2.73 2.36
N PRO A 21 6.13 -2.53 1.84
CA PRO A 21 4.99 -3.29 2.31
C PRO A 21 5.19 -4.77 1.99
N ASP A 22 4.49 -5.62 2.73
CA ASP A 22 4.63 -7.07 2.66
C ASP A 22 3.86 -7.70 1.48
N PHE A 23 3.68 -6.96 0.40
CA PHE A 23 3.03 -7.44 -0.82
C PHE A 23 4.00 -8.31 -1.61
N LEU A 24 3.45 -9.34 -2.26
CA LEU A 24 4.22 -10.22 -3.13
C LEU A 24 3.82 -9.96 -4.58
N PHE A 25 4.81 -9.65 -5.39
CA PHE A 25 4.69 -9.55 -6.84
C PHE A 25 5.83 -10.35 -7.45
N ASP A 26 5.54 -11.57 -7.88
CA ASP A 26 6.57 -12.48 -8.38
C ASP A 26 5.97 -13.47 -9.36
N ASN A 27 6.51 -13.49 -10.58
CA ASN A 27 6.23 -14.51 -11.60
C ASN A 27 4.72 -14.88 -11.71
N GLY A 28 3.87 -13.87 -11.94
CA GLY A 28 2.42 -14.02 -12.11
C GLY A 28 1.63 -14.15 -10.80
N THR A 29 2.31 -14.26 -9.67
CA THR A 29 1.68 -14.26 -8.34
C THR A 29 1.64 -12.85 -7.77
N VAL A 30 0.43 -12.41 -7.42
CA VAL A 30 0.16 -11.12 -6.78
C VAL A 30 -0.57 -11.36 -5.48
N VAL A 31 0.06 -11.00 -4.36
CA VAL A 31 -0.54 -11.07 -3.02
C VAL A 31 -0.49 -9.69 -2.40
N VAL A 32 -1.66 -9.13 -2.10
CA VAL A 32 -1.78 -7.81 -1.45
C VAL A 32 -2.42 -7.97 -0.09
N ARG A 33 -1.79 -7.41 0.94
CA ARG A 33 -2.28 -7.41 2.32
C ARG A 33 -2.47 -5.99 2.79
N TYR A 34 -3.64 -5.42 2.54
CA TYR A 34 -3.88 -4.06 3.01
C TYR A 34 -4.30 -4.08 4.49
N ILE A 35 -3.85 -3.04 5.20
CA ILE A 35 -3.93 -2.98 6.65
C ILE A 35 -5.00 -1.98 7.04
N GLU A 36 -5.97 -2.43 7.83
CA GLU A 36 -7.00 -1.58 8.40
C GLU A 36 -6.72 -1.41 9.91
N PRO A 37 -6.19 -0.26 10.33
CA PRO A 37 -6.06 0.03 11.75
C PRO A 37 -7.45 0.25 12.36
N GLN A 38 -7.74 -0.45 13.45
CA GLN A 38 -8.86 -0.16 14.34
C GLN A 38 -8.30 0.55 15.57
N GLY A 39 -8.56 1.85 15.67
CA GLY A 39 -8.18 2.65 16.84
C GLY A 39 -9.30 2.74 17.86
N SER A 40 -8.94 2.76 19.15
CA SER A 40 -9.83 3.07 20.27
C SER A 40 -10.13 4.58 20.37
N GLY A 41 -10.62 5.22 19.30
CA GLY A 41 -11.21 6.57 19.35
C GLY A 41 -10.40 7.75 19.95
N GLN A 42 -9.12 7.59 20.29
CA GLN A 42 -8.31 8.64 20.94
C GLN A 42 -7.43 9.37 19.92
N SER A 43 -7.70 10.67 19.74
CA SER A 43 -6.90 11.60 18.95
C SER A 43 -5.85 12.28 19.84
N ILE A 44 -4.58 12.31 19.41
CA ILE A 44 -3.51 13.06 20.10
C ILE A 44 -3.03 14.18 19.18
N GLY A 45 -3.56 15.38 19.41
CA GLY A 45 -2.87 16.62 19.10
C GLY A 45 -2.14 17.08 20.36
N GLY A 46 -0.81 17.01 20.39
CA GLY A 46 -0.05 17.42 21.57
C GLY A 46 1.45 17.16 21.46
N THR A 47 2.21 18.22 21.69
CA THR A 47 3.66 18.39 21.57
C THR A 47 4.49 17.29 22.26
N SER A 48 5.38 16.65 21.49
CA SER A 48 6.60 15.98 21.96
C SER A 48 6.44 14.82 22.97
N THR A 49 5.95 13.66 22.54
CA THR A 49 6.30 12.38 23.19
C THR A 49 6.27 11.28 22.15
N ALA A 50 7.33 10.47 22.07
CA ALA A 50 7.33 9.26 21.26
C ALA A 50 6.27 8.32 21.84
N VAL A 51 5.12 8.19 21.17
CA VAL A 51 4.04 7.31 21.61
C VAL A 51 4.42 5.89 21.23
N LEU A 52 4.50 5.01 22.23
CA LEU A 52 4.70 3.59 21.99
C LEU A 52 3.37 3.01 21.47
N ILE A 53 3.31 2.76 20.17
CA ILE A 53 2.16 2.10 19.56
C ILE A 53 2.37 0.60 19.65
N ARG A 54 1.56 -0.09 20.47
CA ARG A 54 1.43 -1.55 20.39
C ARG A 54 0.31 -1.86 19.43
N ALA A 55 0.69 -2.48 18.32
CA ALA A 55 -0.24 -2.89 17.27
C ALA A 55 -0.39 -4.41 17.33
N GLU A 56 -1.58 -4.90 17.65
CA GLU A 56 -1.86 -6.34 17.70
C GLU A 56 -2.78 -6.73 16.54
N ARG A 57 -2.43 -7.80 15.82
CA ARG A 57 -3.30 -8.35 14.76
C ARG A 57 -4.56 -8.90 15.42
N THR A 58 -5.69 -8.24 15.17
CA THR A 58 -6.99 -8.59 15.74
C THR A 58 -7.76 -9.56 14.84
N SER A 59 -7.63 -9.43 13.53
CA SER A 59 -8.28 -10.33 12.57
C SER A 59 -7.59 -10.31 11.20
N SER A 60 -7.91 -11.30 10.36
CA SER A 60 -7.54 -11.29 8.96
C SER A 60 -8.54 -12.06 8.11
N ASP A 61 -9.00 -11.41 7.05
CA ASP A 61 -9.98 -11.97 6.11
C ASP A 61 -9.38 -12.05 4.72
N VAL A 62 -9.59 -13.17 4.04
CA VAL A 62 -9.26 -13.30 2.62
C VAL A 62 -10.44 -12.79 1.81
N LEU A 63 -10.28 -11.65 1.15
CA LEU A 63 -11.32 -11.03 0.34
C LEU A 63 -11.35 -11.61 -1.08
N VAL A 64 -10.16 -11.89 -1.61
CA VAL A 64 -9.99 -12.44 -2.95
C VAL A 64 -8.95 -13.55 -2.87
N ASN A 65 -9.27 -14.69 -3.46
CA ASN A 65 -8.31 -15.76 -3.75
C ASN A 65 -8.73 -16.40 -5.07
N ARG A 66 -8.03 -16.02 -6.13
CA ARG A 66 -8.34 -16.43 -7.50
C ARG A 66 -7.08 -16.95 -8.17
N GLY A 67 -7.28 -17.87 -9.10
CA GLY A 67 -6.25 -18.20 -10.10
C GLY A 67 -6.13 -17.06 -11.11
N ARG A 68 -5.96 -17.42 -12.39
CA ARG A 68 -5.73 -16.45 -13.45
C ARG A 68 -6.78 -15.34 -13.46
N SER A 69 -6.32 -14.11 -13.34
CA SER A 69 -7.08 -12.87 -13.26
C SER A 69 -6.54 -11.90 -14.30
N MET A 70 -7.43 -11.43 -15.17
CA MET A 70 -7.09 -10.50 -16.26
C MET A 70 -7.50 -9.08 -15.86
N ASN A 71 -6.80 -8.08 -16.39
CA ASN A 71 -7.11 -6.66 -16.18
C ASN A 71 -7.19 -6.24 -14.70
N VAL A 72 -6.22 -6.71 -13.89
CA VAL A 72 -6.07 -6.30 -12.49
C VAL A 72 -5.59 -4.85 -12.45
N THR A 73 -6.33 -3.99 -11.75
CA THR A 73 -5.99 -2.58 -11.55
C THR A 73 -5.69 -2.34 -10.08
N ILE A 74 -4.60 -1.62 -9.79
CA ILE A 74 -4.27 -1.14 -8.44
C ILE A 74 -4.62 0.35 -8.37
N THR A 75 -5.42 0.72 -7.37
CA THR A 75 -5.67 2.10 -7.00
C THR A 75 -5.34 2.32 -5.53
N MET A 76 -4.65 3.40 -5.22
CA MET A 76 -4.26 3.74 -3.85
C MET A 76 -4.38 5.25 -3.62
N ARG A 77 -4.90 5.66 -2.46
CA ARG A 77 -4.90 7.06 -2.04
C ARG A 77 -3.84 7.27 -0.97
N THR A 78 -3.09 8.35 -1.08
CA THR A 78 -2.05 8.74 -0.12
C THR A 78 -1.88 10.26 -0.10
N HIS A 79 -1.03 10.76 0.79
CA HIS A 79 -0.66 12.17 0.82
C HIS A 79 0.27 12.50 -0.37
N PRO A 80 0.18 13.69 -0.98
CA PRO A 80 0.98 14.07 -2.14
C PRO A 80 2.48 13.85 -1.98
N GLU A 81 3.03 14.17 -0.80
CA GLU A 81 4.46 14.01 -0.50
C GLU A 81 4.98 12.56 -0.63
N ARG A 82 4.08 11.57 -0.61
CA ARG A 82 4.41 10.14 -0.67
C ARG A 82 3.98 9.47 -1.95
N ALA A 83 3.25 10.17 -2.81
CA ALA A 83 2.67 9.58 -4.01
C ALA A 83 3.76 8.98 -4.93
N GLN A 84 4.90 9.67 -5.04
CA GLN A 84 6.00 9.24 -5.91
C GLN A 84 6.61 7.90 -5.46
N VAL A 85 6.92 7.72 -4.17
CA VAL A 85 7.56 6.47 -3.70
C VAL A 85 6.66 5.26 -3.87
N TRP A 86 5.34 5.43 -3.70
CA TRP A 86 4.38 4.39 -3.95
C TRP A 86 4.20 4.09 -5.44
N GLN A 87 4.19 5.12 -6.29
CA GLN A 87 4.17 4.95 -7.74
C GLN A 87 5.39 4.14 -8.21
N ASP A 88 6.59 4.49 -7.73
CA ASP A 88 7.84 3.80 -8.06
C ASP A 88 7.83 2.34 -7.56
N TYR A 89 7.33 2.12 -6.34
CA TYR A 89 7.14 0.79 -5.78
C TYR A 89 6.22 -0.08 -6.65
N TYR A 90 5.03 0.41 -7.03
CA TYR A 90 4.11 -0.38 -7.85
C TYR A 90 4.62 -0.60 -9.27
N ASN A 91 5.25 0.40 -9.89
CA ASN A 91 5.88 0.23 -11.20
C ASN A 91 6.92 -0.90 -11.18
N ARG A 92 7.82 -0.89 -10.19
CA ARG A 92 8.83 -1.94 -10.02
C ARG A 92 8.17 -3.29 -9.72
N SER A 93 7.21 -3.34 -8.81
CA SER A 93 6.58 -4.59 -8.38
C SER A 93 5.80 -5.24 -9.51
N ILE A 94 5.02 -4.46 -10.28
CA ILE A 94 4.29 -4.99 -11.45
C ILE A 94 5.26 -5.58 -12.48
N ASN A 95 6.40 -4.92 -12.72
CA ASN A 95 7.44 -5.47 -13.60
C ASN A 95 7.97 -6.83 -13.13
N LEU A 96 8.09 -7.04 -11.80
CA LEU A 96 8.53 -8.31 -11.23
C LEU A 96 7.45 -9.41 -11.33
N SER A 97 6.17 -9.03 -11.28
CA SER A 97 5.07 -9.98 -11.47
C SER A 97 4.80 -10.36 -12.92
N ALA A 98 5.39 -9.65 -13.89
CA ALA A 98 5.11 -9.83 -15.30
C ALA A 98 5.49 -11.24 -15.79
N THR A 99 4.49 -12.02 -16.21
CA THR A 99 4.69 -13.29 -16.94
C THR A 99 4.55 -13.12 -18.45
N ASP A 100 3.84 -12.07 -18.89
CA ASP A 100 3.67 -11.74 -20.29
C ASP A 100 4.78 -10.78 -20.77
N PRO A 101 5.53 -11.11 -21.84
CA PRO A 101 6.51 -10.21 -22.43
C PRO A 101 5.81 -8.94 -22.96
N GLY A 102 6.14 -7.80 -22.37
CA GLY A 102 5.53 -6.50 -22.67
C GLY A 102 4.66 -5.92 -21.55
N THR A 103 4.44 -6.67 -20.45
CA THR A 103 3.86 -6.09 -19.24
C THR A 103 4.89 -5.19 -18.58
N THR A 104 4.63 -3.88 -18.58
CA THR A 104 5.42 -2.88 -17.87
C THR A 104 4.52 -2.17 -16.86
N GLY A 105 4.92 -2.17 -15.60
CA GLY A 105 4.35 -1.35 -14.55
C GLY A 105 4.31 0.11 -15.00
N SER A 106 3.09 0.63 -15.07
CA SER A 106 2.82 1.99 -15.52
C SER A 106 1.72 2.57 -14.65
N CYS A 107 2.13 3.22 -13.58
CA CYS A 107 1.27 3.90 -12.63
C CYS A 107 1.40 5.41 -12.78
N THR A 108 0.27 6.10 -12.67
CA THR A 108 0.20 7.56 -12.64
C THR A 108 -0.31 8.01 -11.29
N ASN A 109 0.07 9.22 -10.89
CA ASN A 109 -0.50 9.88 -9.73
C ASN A 109 -1.33 11.10 -10.17
N SER A 110 -2.41 11.38 -9.45
CA SER A 110 -3.29 12.51 -9.72
C SER A 110 -3.94 13.01 -8.43
N SER A 111 -4.10 14.32 -8.28
CA SER A 111 -4.74 14.89 -7.10
C SER A 111 -6.26 14.63 -7.13
N VAL A 112 -6.82 14.20 -5.99
CA VAL A 112 -8.26 13.88 -5.86
C VAL A 112 -8.81 14.61 -4.63
N GLY A 113 -9.93 15.31 -4.81
CA GLY A 113 -10.59 16.02 -3.70
C GLY A 113 -9.85 17.28 -3.20
N GLY A 114 -8.95 17.85 -4.00
CA GLY A 114 -8.11 18.99 -3.63
C GLY A 114 -6.62 18.65 -3.67
N SER A 115 -5.78 19.44 -3.01
CA SER A 115 -4.32 19.24 -2.96
C SER A 115 -3.83 18.38 -1.79
N GLU A 116 -4.73 17.80 -0.98
CA GLU A 116 -4.36 17.06 0.24
C GLU A 116 -4.33 15.54 0.05
N THR A 117 -4.87 15.04 -1.07
CA THR A 117 -4.88 13.61 -1.38
C THR A 117 -4.48 13.41 -2.83
N THR A 118 -3.59 12.44 -3.05
CA THR A 118 -3.17 11.98 -4.36
C THR A 118 -3.57 10.52 -4.52
N GLN A 119 -4.20 10.21 -5.64
CA GLN A 119 -4.52 8.85 -6.07
C GLN A 119 -3.46 8.35 -7.03
N ILE A 120 -2.95 7.16 -6.76
CA ILE A 120 -2.10 6.38 -7.64
C ILE A 120 -2.99 5.37 -8.34
N GLU A 121 -2.87 5.29 -9.65
CA GLU A 121 -3.62 4.34 -10.49
C GLU A 121 -2.66 3.67 -11.47
N CYS A 122 -2.59 2.34 -11.38
CA CYS A 122 -1.75 1.53 -12.24
C CYS A 122 -2.53 0.99 -13.43
N LYS A 123 -1.92 1.00 -14.61
CA LYS A 123 -2.51 0.37 -15.80
C LYS A 123 -2.84 -1.10 -15.51
N PRO A 124 -3.92 -1.63 -16.12
CA PRO A 124 -4.31 -3.01 -15.93
C PRO A 124 -3.19 -3.98 -16.31
N PHE A 125 -3.01 -5.03 -15.51
CA PHE A 125 -2.06 -6.11 -15.76
C PHE A 125 -2.71 -7.47 -15.47
N ASN A 126 -2.06 -8.56 -15.88
CA ASN A 126 -2.55 -9.92 -15.65
C ASN A 126 -1.83 -10.55 -14.45
N ALA A 127 -2.53 -11.41 -13.71
CA ALA A 127 -1.96 -12.22 -12.65
C ALA A 127 -2.42 -13.67 -12.82
N ASP A 128 -1.49 -14.64 -12.77
CA ASP A 128 -1.81 -16.06 -12.77
C ASP A 128 -2.39 -16.52 -11.42
N LYS A 129 -2.03 -15.81 -10.35
CA LYS A 129 -2.62 -15.98 -9.03
C LYS A 129 -2.81 -14.62 -8.37
N LEU A 130 -4.02 -14.35 -7.90
CA LEU A 130 -4.37 -13.13 -7.19
C LEU A 130 -4.94 -13.48 -5.81
N ALA A 131 -4.26 -13.03 -4.76
CA ALA A 131 -4.77 -13.07 -3.41
C ALA A 131 -4.80 -11.66 -2.81
N VAL A 132 -5.95 -11.29 -2.22
CA VAL A 132 -6.08 -10.05 -1.47
C VAL A 132 -6.65 -10.40 -0.11
N SER A 133 -5.92 -10.03 0.93
CA SER A 133 -6.40 -10.16 2.31
C SER A 133 -6.44 -8.81 3.00
N LYS A 134 -7.42 -8.67 3.87
CA LYS A 134 -7.54 -7.60 4.82
C LYS A 134 -6.87 -8.05 6.12
N VAL A 135 -6.01 -7.20 6.68
CA VAL A 135 -5.44 -7.42 8.02
C VAL A 135 -5.94 -6.30 8.93
N GLN A 136 -6.67 -6.67 9.97
CA GLN A 136 -7.08 -5.72 11.00
C GLN A 136 -6.06 -5.70 12.11
N ILE A 137 -5.65 -4.49 12.49
CA ILE A 137 -4.69 -4.28 13.56
C ILE A 137 -5.35 -3.38 14.60
N GLY A 138 -5.50 -3.89 15.82
CA GLY A 138 -5.89 -3.10 16.98
C GLY A 138 -4.71 -2.22 17.39
N VAL A 139 -4.97 -0.93 17.57
CA VAL A 139 -3.98 0.04 18.03
C VAL A 139 -4.36 0.47 19.44
N GLU A 140 -3.53 0.07 20.42
CA GLU A 140 -3.62 0.58 21.78
C GLU A 140 -2.56 1.65 22.01
N LEU A 141 -2.99 2.77 22.58
CA LEU A 141 -2.13 3.86 23.04
C LEU A 141 -1.91 3.66 24.54
N THR A 142 -0.68 3.36 24.94
CA THR A 142 -0.28 3.21 26.35
C THR A 142 0.65 4.33 26.78
#